data_AF-J9DUM0-F1
#
_entry.id   AF-J9DUM0-F1
#
_cell.length_a   1.000
_cell.length_b   1.000
_cell.length_c   1.000
_cell.angle_alpha   90.00
_cell.angle_beta   90.00
_cell.angle_gamma   90.00
#
_symmetry.space_group_name_H-M   'P 1'
#
loop_
_entity.id
_entity.type
_entity.pdbx_description
1 polymer ?
#
loop_
_entity_poly.entity_id
_entity_poly.type
_entity_poly.pdbx_seq_one_letter_code
_entity_poly.pdbx_strand_id
1 'polypeptide(L)'
;MFHFQAVLTGPACFYTDYMAWINGTAAIGKDGKIEKPWHAVLIKLFQAGVFMLLYVFLGDCFTPDIIIDKKYMNLNWIQWIFILYIVMAFQRVPYYVAWTLADAIFNLSGFGFKGYDSYGKPQWDLVSNVNPWKVETALNFKETLEAWNCCTMYWLRRVAYDRAPKGYRTLSTYLLSAVWHGFFLGYYVTFLTGALFTISART
;
A
#
# COMPACT_ATOMS: atom_id res chain seq x y z
N MET A 1 -17.96 -9.53 -7.44
CA MET A 1 -17.89 -8.05 -7.52
C MET A 1 -17.92 -7.44 -6.14
N PHE A 2 -18.91 -7.74 -5.29
CA PHE A 2 -18.86 -7.40 -3.87
C PHE A 2 -18.45 -8.61 -3.05
N HIS A 3 -17.22 -8.59 -2.55
CA HIS A 3 -16.71 -9.56 -1.59
C HIS A 3 -16.62 -8.88 -0.23
N PHE A 4 -17.25 -9.46 0.79
CA PHE A 4 -17.37 -8.89 2.14
C PHE A 4 -16.05 -8.33 2.69
N GLN A 5 -14.93 -9.05 2.50
CA GLN A 5 -13.64 -8.65 3.06
C GLN A 5 -13.04 -7.40 2.39
N ALA A 6 -13.34 -7.16 1.11
CA ALA A 6 -12.81 -6.04 0.32
C ALA A 6 -13.68 -4.79 0.36
N VAL A 7 -14.88 -4.85 0.95
CA VAL A 7 -15.94 -3.85 0.70
C VAL A 7 -15.59 -2.44 1.20
N LEU A 8 -14.77 -2.32 2.25
CA LEU A 8 -14.43 -1.03 2.85
C LEU A 8 -13.16 -0.42 2.27
N THR A 9 -12.04 -1.17 2.25
CA THR A 9 -10.71 -0.61 1.96
C THR A 9 -9.85 -1.50 1.05
N GLY A 10 -10.46 -2.50 0.40
CA GLY A 10 -9.75 -3.52 -0.36
C GLY A 10 -9.08 -4.57 0.54
N PRO A 11 -8.02 -5.26 0.07
CA PRO A 11 -7.24 -4.96 -1.13
C PRO A 11 -7.94 -5.34 -2.44
N ALA A 12 -7.52 -4.71 -3.54
CA ALA A 12 -7.96 -5.11 -4.88
C ALA A 12 -7.42 -6.51 -5.21
N CYS A 13 -8.29 -7.41 -5.67
CA CYS A 13 -7.91 -8.76 -6.04
C CYS A 13 -8.31 -9.05 -7.49
N PHE A 14 -7.56 -9.93 -8.16
CA PHE A 14 -7.91 -10.36 -9.50
C PHE A 14 -8.97 -11.45 -9.46
N TYR A 15 -9.82 -11.46 -10.48
CA TYR A 15 -10.91 -12.43 -10.60
C TYR A 15 -10.40 -13.88 -10.59
N THR A 16 -9.25 -14.15 -11.21
CA THR A 16 -8.62 -15.48 -11.22
C THR A 16 -8.27 -15.97 -9.82
N ASP A 17 -7.69 -15.09 -9.00
CA ASP A 17 -7.26 -15.41 -7.64
C ASP A 17 -8.49 -15.62 -6.74
N TYR A 18 -9.51 -14.78 -6.93
CA TYR A 18 -10.80 -14.93 -6.25
C TYR A 18 -11.48 -16.26 -6.59
N MET A 19 -11.51 -16.65 -7.87
CA MET A 19 -12.10 -17.93 -8.28
C MET A 19 -11.31 -19.12 -7.74
N ALA A 20 -9.98 -19.04 -7.73
CA ALA A 20 -9.14 -20.09 -7.14
C ALA A 20 -9.44 -20.29 -5.65
N TRP A 21 -9.67 -19.19 -4.92
CA TRP A 21 -10.08 -19.22 -3.51
C TRP A 21 -11.47 -19.81 -3.31
N ILE A 22 -12.49 -19.36 -4.06
CA ILE A 22 -13.86 -19.90 -3.96
C ILE A 22 -13.92 -21.39 -4.31
N ASN A 23 -13.13 -21.83 -5.29
CA ASN A 23 -13.06 -23.23 -5.69
C ASN A 23 -12.25 -24.10 -4.71
N GLY A 24 -11.68 -23.53 -3.64
CA GLY A 24 -10.87 -24.26 -2.66
C GLY A 24 -9.52 -24.74 -3.19
N THR A 25 -9.10 -24.22 -4.35
CA THR A 25 -7.81 -24.55 -5.00
C THR A 25 -6.67 -23.64 -4.54
N ALA A 26 -7.00 -22.51 -3.91
CA ALA A 26 -6.02 -21.63 -3.27
C ALA A 26 -5.54 -22.19 -1.93
N ALA A 27 -4.41 -21.70 -1.44
CA ALA A 27 -3.84 -22.08 -0.13
C ALA A 27 -3.53 -23.57 0.06
N ILE A 28 -3.47 -24.37 -1.01
CA ILE A 28 -3.03 -25.77 -0.94
C ILE A 28 -1.51 -25.81 -0.81
N GLY A 29 -1.04 -26.34 0.31
CA GLY A 29 0.37 -26.53 0.61
C GLY A 29 0.98 -27.73 -0.10
N LYS A 30 2.29 -27.93 0.08
CA LYS A 30 3.04 -29.05 -0.51
C LYS A 30 2.47 -30.42 -0.14
N ASP A 31 1.87 -30.53 1.04
CA ASP A 31 1.30 -31.77 1.56
C ASP A 31 -0.15 -32.00 1.09
N GLY A 32 -0.67 -31.19 0.16
CA GLY A 32 -2.05 -31.26 -0.33
C GLY A 32 -3.10 -30.78 0.68
N LYS A 33 -2.67 -30.24 1.83
CA LYS A 33 -3.54 -29.68 2.87
C LYS A 33 -3.57 -28.16 2.79
N ILE A 34 -4.63 -27.56 3.33
CA ILE A 34 -4.74 -26.10 3.43
C ILE A 34 -3.66 -25.59 4.38
N GLU A 35 -2.87 -24.64 3.91
CA GLU A 35 -1.84 -23.97 4.68
C GLU A 35 -2.43 -23.11 5.79
N LYS A 36 -1.77 -23.11 6.96
CA LYS A 36 -2.27 -22.42 8.14
C LYS A 36 -1.78 -20.98 8.18
N PRO A 37 -2.67 -19.97 8.20
CA PRO A 37 -2.27 -18.56 8.14
C PRO A 37 -1.87 -17.96 9.49
N TRP A 38 -2.04 -18.70 10.59
CA TRP A 38 -1.98 -18.16 11.96
C TRP A 38 -0.75 -17.34 12.28
N HIS A 39 0.44 -17.78 11.87
CA HIS A 39 1.67 -17.03 12.13
C HIS A 39 1.66 -15.66 11.43
N ALA A 40 1.32 -15.63 10.14
CA ALA A 40 1.24 -14.38 9.37
C ALA A 40 0.14 -13.45 9.90
N VAL A 41 -1.02 -14.01 10.27
CA VAL A 41 -2.14 -13.27 10.84
C VAL A 41 -1.76 -12.63 12.17
N LEU A 42 -1.15 -13.39 13.10
CA LEU A 42 -0.77 -12.87 14.41
C LEU A 42 0.25 -11.71 14.28
N ILE A 43 1.20 -11.82 13.37
CA ILE A 43 2.14 -10.73 13.07
C ILE A 43 1.40 -9.49 12.56
N LYS A 44 0.50 -9.66 11.58
CA LYS A 44 -0.25 -8.54 11.00
C LYS A 44 -1.19 -7.88 12.01
N LEU A 45 -1.87 -8.66 12.86
CA LEU A 45 -2.70 -8.14 13.94
C LEU A 45 -1.87 -7.37 14.96
N PHE A 46 -0.70 -7.89 15.35
CA PHE A 46 0.21 -7.17 16.23
C PHE A 46 0.68 -5.85 15.61
N GLN A 47 1.10 -5.86 14.34
CA GLN A 47 1.49 -4.64 13.61
C GLN A 47 0.35 -3.62 13.53
N ALA A 48 -0.85 -4.06 13.15
CA ALA A 48 -2.03 -3.20 13.09
C ALA A 48 -2.37 -2.61 14.46
N GLY A 49 -2.24 -3.40 15.55
CA GLY A 49 -2.41 -2.94 16.92
C GLY A 49 -1.39 -1.85 17.31
N VAL A 50 -0.10 -2.05 17.00
CA VAL A 50 0.94 -1.05 17.25
C VAL A 50 0.66 0.26 16.49
N PHE A 51 0.31 0.19 15.20
CA PHE A 51 -0.04 1.38 14.43
C PHE A 51 -1.32 2.06 14.93
N MET A 52 -2.29 1.29 15.40
CA MET A 52 -3.53 1.84 15.96
C MET A 52 -3.24 2.59 17.26
N LEU A 53 -2.45 2.02 18.16
CA LEU A 53 -2.03 2.72 19.38
C LEU A 53 -1.25 3.99 19.04
N LEU A 54 -0.32 3.91 18.09
CA LEU A 54 0.42 5.06 17.61
C LEU A 54 -0.51 6.17 17.12
N TYR A 55 -1.51 5.83 16.29
CA TYR A 55 -2.49 6.78 15.77
C TYR A 55 -3.36 7.38 16.87
N VAL A 56 -3.86 6.58 17.82
CA VAL A 56 -4.73 7.06 18.90
C VAL A 56 -4.00 8.02 19.85
N PHE A 57 -2.74 7.73 20.18
CA PHE A 57 -1.99 8.56 21.13
C PHE A 57 -1.29 9.77 20.51
N LEU A 58 -0.91 9.70 19.22
CA LEU A 58 -0.13 10.76 18.56
C LEU A 58 -0.85 11.42 17.37
N GLY A 59 -2.05 10.96 16.99
CA GLY A 59 -2.79 11.48 15.83
C GLY A 59 -3.07 12.96 15.91
N ASP A 60 -3.52 13.44 17.06
CA ASP A 60 -3.85 14.85 17.27
C ASP A 60 -2.60 15.75 17.32
N CYS A 61 -1.43 15.18 17.60
CA CYS A 61 -0.15 15.90 17.65
C CYS A 61 0.42 16.19 16.25
N PHE A 62 0.01 15.43 15.23
CA PHE A 62 0.60 15.46 13.88
C PHE A 62 -0.46 15.63 12.80
N THR A 63 -1.41 16.55 13.01
CA THR A 63 -2.40 16.89 11.98
C THR A 63 -1.77 17.70 10.84
N PRO A 64 -2.26 17.57 9.60
CA PRO A 64 -1.76 18.36 8.47
C PRO A 64 -1.89 19.87 8.66
N ASP A 65 -2.84 20.36 9.46
CA ASP A 65 -3.05 21.80 9.63
C ASP A 65 -1.91 22.48 10.41
N ILE A 66 -1.11 21.71 11.15
CA ILE A 66 0.03 22.22 11.93
C ILE A 66 1.09 22.86 11.01
N ILE A 67 1.28 22.35 9.78
CA ILE A 67 2.32 22.88 8.88
C ILE A 67 2.02 24.28 8.36
N ILE A 68 0.75 24.70 8.38
CA ILE A 68 0.29 26.04 7.95
C ILE A 68 -0.02 26.97 9.14
N ASP A 69 0.07 26.48 10.37
CA ASP A 69 -0.07 27.31 11.56
C ASP A 69 1.11 28.30 11.64
N LYS A 70 0.80 29.56 11.99
CA LYS A 70 1.76 30.67 12.12
C LYS A 70 2.93 30.29 13.02
N LYS A 71 2.68 29.50 14.07
CA LYS A 71 3.73 29.02 14.98
C LYS A 71 4.83 28.27 14.24
N TYR A 72 4.46 27.39 13.31
CA TYR A 72 5.39 26.53 12.58
C TYR A 72 5.95 27.23 11.35
N MET A 73 5.16 28.07 10.68
CA MET A 73 5.65 28.89 9.55
C MET A 73 6.74 29.89 9.95
N ASN A 74 6.78 30.30 11.23
CA ASN A 74 7.83 31.18 11.76
C ASN A 74 9.15 30.46 12.10
N LEU A 75 9.21 29.14 11.98
CA LEU A 75 10.45 28.38 12.18
C LEU A 75 11.41 28.61 11.02
N ASN A 76 12.69 28.30 11.24
CA ASN A 76 13.64 28.31 10.13
C ASN A 76 13.26 27.22 9.10
N TRP A 77 13.68 27.40 7.85
CA TRP A 77 13.26 26.53 6.75
C TRP A 77 13.66 25.05 6.96
N ILE A 78 14.77 24.78 7.64
CA ILE A 78 15.24 23.41 7.94
C ILE A 78 14.31 22.74 8.96
N GLN A 79 14.01 23.43 10.05
CA GLN A 79 13.08 22.98 11.08
C GLN A 79 11.68 22.76 10.50
N TRP A 80 11.24 23.67 9.63
CA TRP A 80 9.96 23.55 8.97
C TRP A 80 9.89 22.31 8.06
N ILE A 81 10.93 22.06 7.23
CA ILE A 81 11.01 20.85 6.39
C ILE A 81 11.03 19.58 7.25
N PHE A 82 11.75 19.59 8.37
CA PHE A 82 11.79 18.44 9.27
C PHE A 82 10.41 18.13 9.88
N ILE A 83 9.67 19.16 10.30
CA ILE A 83 8.31 19.00 10.82
C ILE A 83 7.36 18.55 9.72
N LEU A 84 7.44 19.14 8.52
CA LEU A 84 6.68 18.71 7.35
C LEU A 84 6.89 17.21 7.09
N TYR A 85 8.14 16.75 7.11
CA TYR A 85 8.45 15.34 6.92
C TYR A 85 7.78 14.45 7.98
N ILE A 86 7.88 14.81 9.26
CA ILE A 86 7.26 14.05 10.36
C ILE A 86 5.74 14.01 10.21
N VAL A 87 5.10 15.15 9.94
CA VAL A 87 3.64 15.22 9.78
C VAL A 87 3.18 14.37 8.60
N MET A 88 3.86 14.48 7.45
CA MET A 88 3.56 13.65 6.26
C MET A 88 3.84 12.17 6.50
N ALA A 89 4.86 11.83 7.30
CA ALA A 89 5.11 10.46 7.71
C ALA A 89 3.98 9.89 8.54
N PHE A 90 3.49 10.69 9.49
CA PHE A 90 2.39 10.30 10.35
C PHE A 90 1.08 10.08 9.59
N GLN A 91 0.84 10.80 8.49
CA GLN A 91 -0.34 10.59 7.64
C GLN A 91 -0.43 9.18 7.03
N ARG A 92 0.67 8.40 7.03
CA ARG A 92 0.66 7.00 6.55
C ARG A 92 0.11 6.02 7.59
N VAL A 93 0.18 6.34 8.87
CA VAL A 93 -0.19 5.42 9.96
C VAL A 93 -1.64 4.91 9.85
N PRO A 94 -2.66 5.75 9.57
CA PRO A 94 -4.03 5.27 9.35
C PRO A 94 -4.14 4.25 8.22
N TYR A 95 -3.39 4.43 7.13
CA TYR A 95 -3.35 3.48 6.01
C TYR A 95 -2.68 2.18 6.44
N TYR A 96 -1.61 2.22 7.23
CA TYR A 96 -0.98 1.02 7.78
C TYR A 96 -1.95 0.24 8.66
N VAL A 97 -2.75 0.92 9.50
CA VAL A 97 -3.81 0.25 10.29
C VAL A 97 -4.82 -0.43 9.37
N ALA A 98 -5.45 0.34 8.48
CA ALA A 98 -6.55 -0.16 7.66
C ALA A 98 -6.11 -1.29 6.71
N TRP A 99 -4.99 -1.13 6.02
CA TRP A 99 -4.52 -2.12 5.06
C TRP A 99 -3.90 -3.36 5.71
N THR A 100 -3.18 -3.22 6.84
CA THR A 100 -2.64 -4.39 7.55
C THR A 100 -3.74 -5.22 8.19
N LEU A 101 -4.78 -4.56 8.72
CA LEU A 101 -5.96 -5.24 9.26
C LEU A 101 -6.74 -5.96 8.16
N ALA A 102 -6.96 -5.31 7.02
CA ALA A 102 -7.60 -5.96 5.87
C ALA A 102 -6.81 -7.20 5.41
N ASP A 103 -5.49 -7.08 5.27
CA ASP A 103 -4.60 -8.20 4.92
C ASP A 103 -4.68 -9.36 5.95
N ALA A 104 -4.78 -9.06 7.25
CA ALA A 104 -5.02 -10.09 8.26
C ALA A 104 -6.36 -10.82 8.07
N ILE A 105 -7.44 -10.09 7.74
CA ILE A 105 -8.77 -10.68 7.46
C ILE A 105 -8.74 -11.58 6.22
N PHE A 106 -8.08 -11.12 5.15
CA PHE A 106 -7.91 -11.89 3.92
C PHE A 106 -7.16 -13.21 4.19
N ASN A 107 -6.03 -13.14 4.90
CA ASN A 107 -5.27 -14.33 5.26
C ASN A 107 -6.04 -15.28 6.18
N LEU A 108 -6.79 -14.77 7.16
CA LEU A 108 -7.64 -15.57 8.04
C LEU A 108 -8.68 -16.38 7.25
N SER A 109 -9.18 -15.83 6.16
CA SER A 109 -10.14 -16.50 5.29
C SER A 109 -9.52 -17.48 4.28
N GLY A 110 -8.19 -17.61 4.28
CA GLY A 110 -7.43 -18.39 3.31
C GLY A 110 -7.16 -17.67 1.98
N PHE A 111 -7.60 -16.41 1.82
CA PHE A 111 -7.43 -15.63 0.60
C PHE A 111 -6.19 -14.71 0.64
N GLY A 112 -5.01 -15.30 0.83
CA GLY A 112 -3.76 -14.53 0.79
C GLY A 112 -2.49 -15.35 0.59
N PHE A 113 -2.62 -16.67 0.43
CA PHE A 113 -1.48 -17.55 0.17
C PHE A 113 -0.98 -17.41 -1.26
N LYS A 114 0.30 -17.06 -1.41
CA LYS A 114 0.97 -16.90 -2.71
C LYS A 114 1.79 -18.13 -3.10
N GLY A 115 2.21 -18.93 -2.13
CA GLY A 115 3.14 -20.05 -2.32
C GLY A 115 4.19 -20.08 -1.23
N TYR A 116 5.38 -20.58 -1.56
CA TYR A 116 6.51 -20.65 -0.63
C TYR A 116 7.67 -19.80 -1.14
N ASP A 117 8.43 -19.25 -0.20
CA ASP A 117 9.68 -18.57 -0.49
C ASP A 117 10.81 -19.56 -0.86
N SER A 118 11.98 -19.03 -1.18
CA SER A 118 13.20 -19.80 -1.47
C SER A 118 13.66 -20.69 -0.30
N TYR A 119 13.21 -20.39 0.92
CA TYR A 119 13.52 -21.14 2.14
C TYR A 119 12.41 -22.14 2.52
N GLY A 120 11.36 -22.26 1.68
CA GLY A 120 10.23 -23.14 1.92
C GLY A 120 9.23 -22.65 2.96
N LYS A 121 9.25 -21.37 3.35
CA LYS A 121 8.25 -20.78 4.27
C LYS A 121 7.02 -20.29 3.51
N PRO A 122 5.80 -20.49 4.05
CA PRO A 122 4.58 -20.06 3.39
C PRO A 122 4.49 -18.54 3.33
N GLN A 123 4.23 -18.01 2.14
CA GLN A 123 4.06 -16.59 1.86
C GLN A 123 2.58 -16.21 1.84
N TRP A 124 2.21 -15.28 2.72
CA TRP A 124 0.86 -14.75 2.92
C TRP A 124 0.78 -13.27 2.50
N ASP A 125 1.26 -12.99 1.28
CA ASP A 125 1.37 -11.65 0.70
C ASP A 125 0.72 -11.56 -0.70
N LEU A 126 -0.12 -12.53 -1.09
CA LEU A 126 -0.81 -12.51 -2.39
C LEU A 126 -1.68 -11.26 -2.53
N VAL A 127 -2.43 -10.93 -1.47
CA VAL A 127 -3.38 -9.83 -1.41
C VAL A 127 -2.96 -8.91 -0.26
N SER A 128 -1.80 -8.27 -0.43
CA SER A 128 -1.23 -7.33 0.54
C SER A 128 -1.07 -5.95 -0.08
N ASN A 129 -1.68 -4.93 0.53
CA ASN A 129 -1.63 -3.57 0.03
C ASN A 129 -0.37 -2.81 0.46
N VAL A 130 0.28 -3.20 1.55
CA VAL A 130 1.39 -2.41 2.08
C VAL A 130 2.40 -3.25 2.83
N ASN A 131 3.67 -2.90 2.67
CA ASN A 131 4.75 -3.36 3.52
C ASN A 131 5.34 -2.15 4.26
N PRO A 132 4.87 -1.84 5.48
CA PRO A 132 5.27 -0.63 6.20
C PRO A 132 6.78 -0.50 6.37
N TRP A 133 7.46 -1.60 6.71
CA TRP A 133 8.91 -1.58 6.87
C TRP A 133 9.61 -1.17 5.57
N LYS A 134 9.25 -1.80 4.44
CA LYS A 134 9.85 -1.47 3.14
C LYS A 134 9.50 -0.04 2.69
N VAL A 135 8.33 0.49 3.04
CA VAL A 135 7.96 1.89 2.73
C VAL A 135 8.87 2.87 3.49
N GLU A 136 9.06 2.64 4.79
CA GLU A 136 9.83 3.57 5.64
C GLU A 136 11.35 3.46 5.44
N THR A 137 11.86 2.29 5.02
CA THR A 137 13.30 2.07 4.78
C THR A 137 13.70 2.11 3.31
N ALA A 138 12.79 2.45 2.40
CA ALA A 138 13.08 2.52 0.97
C ALA A 138 14.16 3.56 0.68
N LEU A 139 15.11 3.22 -0.19
CA LEU A 139 16.22 4.12 -0.54
C LEU A 139 15.91 5.01 -1.75
N ASN A 140 14.83 4.70 -2.47
CA ASN A 140 14.41 5.44 -3.64
C ASN A 140 12.88 5.40 -3.80
N PHE A 141 12.36 6.35 -4.58
CA PHE A 141 10.92 6.53 -4.79
C PHE A 141 10.24 5.29 -5.40
N LYS A 142 10.94 4.56 -6.27
CA LYS A 142 10.41 3.34 -6.89
C LYS A 142 10.17 2.25 -5.84
N GLU A 143 11.14 2.01 -4.96
CA GLU A 143 11.00 1.03 -3.87
C GLU A 143 9.84 1.38 -2.93
N THR A 144 9.66 2.66 -2.60
CA THR A 144 8.52 3.15 -1.82
C THR A 144 7.20 2.80 -2.50
N LEU A 145 7.07 3.09 -3.80
CA LEU A 145 5.86 2.81 -4.58
C LEU A 145 5.57 1.32 -4.74
N GLU A 146 6.60 0.48 -4.85
CA GLU A 146 6.43 -0.98 -4.91
C GLU A 146 5.95 -1.58 -3.58
N ALA A 147 6.12 -0.86 -2.48
CA ALA A 147 5.72 -1.28 -1.14
C ALA A 147 4.43 -0.60 -0.64
N TRP A 148 3.94 0.40 -1.36
CA TRP A 148 2.76 1.20 -1.02
C TRP A 148 1.62 0.97 -2.01
N ASN A 149 0.45 0.59 -1.48
CA ASN A 149 -0.74 0.29 -2.28
C ASN A 149 -0.48 -0.73 -3.41
N CYS A 150 0.20 -1.83 -3.07
CA CYS A 150 0.77 -2.80 -4.01
C CYS A 150 -0.29 -3.36 -4.97
N CYS A 151 -1.46 -3.75 -4.48
CA CYS A 151 -2.54 -4.30 -5.33
C CYS A 151 -3.02 -3.28 -6.37
N THR A 152 -3.13 -2.00 -6.00
CA THR A 152 -3.47 -0.92 -6.94
C THR A 152 -2.36 -0.71 -7.95
N MET A 153 -1.09 -0.80 -7.56
CA MET A 153 0.04 -0.74 -8.49
C MET A 153 0.00 -1.89 -9.51
N TYR A 154 -0.29 -3.12 -9.07
CA TYR A 154 -0.47 -4.27 -9.98
C TYR A 154 -1.65 -4.07 -10.93
N TRP A 155 -2.77 -3.54 -10.42
CA TRP A 155 -3.93 -3.21 -11.23
C TRP A 155 -3.59 -2.15 -12.28
N LEU A 156 -3.04 -0.99 -11.88
CA LEU A 156 -2.61 0.09 -12.77
C LEU A 156 -1.62 -0.39 -13.83
N ARG A 157 -0.68 -1.26 -13.44
CA ARG A 157 0.26 -1.85 -14.40
C ARG A 157 -0.46 -2.62 -15.50
N ARG A 158 -1.40 -3.48 -15.12
CA ARG A 158 -2.17 -4.28 -16.08
C ARG A 158 -3.08 -3.38 -16.92
N VAL A 159 -3.91 -2.53 -16.31
CA VAL A 159 -4.96 -1.80 -17.03
C VAL A 159 -4.46 -0.59 -17.83
N ALA A 160 -3.34 0.02 -17.42
CA ALA A 160 -2.77 1.17 -18.11
C ALA A 160 -1.37 0.89 -18.65
N TYR A 161 -0.39 0.60 -17.78
CA TYR A 161 1.03 0.61 -18.19
C TYR A 161 1.34 -0.33 -19.34
N ASP A 162 0.91 -1.60 -19.23
CA ASP A 162 1.19 -2.62 -20.24
C ASP A 162 0.40 -2.40 -21.54
N ARG A 163 -0.75 -1.71 -21.43
CA ARG A 163 -1.67 -1.40 -22.55
C ARG A 163 -1.33 -0.09 -23.27
N ALA A 164 -0.57 0.80 -22.64
CA ALA A 164 -0.18 2.08 -23.22
C ALA A 164 1.00 1.95 -24.21
N PRO A 165 1.07 2.83 -25.23
CA PRO A 165 2.22 2.90 -26.14
C PRO A 165 3.53 3.13 -25.38
N LYS A 166 4.62 2.46 -25.80
CA LYS A 166 5.91 2.40 -25.06
C LYS A 166 6.43 3.75 -24.58
N GLY A 167 6.31 4.81 -25.40
CA GLY A 167 6.80 6.16 -25.06
C GLY A 167 5.98 6.89 -23.98
N TYR A 168 4.72 6.52 -23.77
CA TYR A 168 3.80 7.23 -22.88
C TYR A 168 3.37 6.40 -21.65
N ARG A 169 3.85 5.16 -21.51
CA ARG A 169 3.40 4.23 -20.46
C ARG A 169 3.40 4.82 -19.06
N THR A 170 4.52 5.40 -18.66
CA THR A 170 4.66 6.00 -17.32
C THR A 170 3.67 7.15 -17.17
N LEU A 171 3.73 8.15 -18.05
CA LEU A 171 2.89 9.34 -17.97
C LEU A 171 1.39 9.00 -17.97
N SER A 172 0.94 8.14 -18.90
CA SER A 172 -0.46 7.72 -18.98
C SER A 172 -0.92 6.96 -17.74
N THR A 173 -0.05 6.15 -17.13
CA THR A 173 -0.39 5.40 -15.89
C THR A 173 -0.53 6.35 -14.70
N TYR A 174 0.39 7.30 -14.53
CA TYR A 174 0.30 8.30 -13.47
C TYR A 174 -0.89 9.25 -13.66
N LEU A 175 -1.20 9.64 -14.90
CA LEU A 175 -2.38 10.44 -15.20
C LEU A 175 -3.68 9.69 -14.88
N LEU A 176 -3.77 8.41 -15.26
CA LEU A 176 -4.90 7.56 -14.87
C LEU A 176 -5.01 7.47 -13.34
N SER A 177 -3.89 7.29 -12.65
CA SER A 177 -3.86 7.29 -11.18
C SER A 177 -4.36 8.62 -10.60
N ALA A 178 -3.98 9.76 -11.17
CA ALA A 178 -4.47 11.07 -10.73
C ALA A 178 -6.00 11.18 -10.84
N VAL A 179 -6.54 10.82 -12.01
CA VAL A 179 -8.00 10.82 -12.25
C VAL A 179 -8.71 9.85 -11.31
N TRP A 180 -8.12 8.69 -11.02
CA TRP A 180 -8.68 7.72 -10.09
C TRP A 180 -8.76 8.24 -8.64
N HIS A 181 -7.81 9.07 -8.21
CA HIS A 181 -7.86 9.70 -6.88
C HIS A 181 -8.84 10.88 -6.83
N GLY A 182 -9.05 11.60 -7.94
CA GLY A 182 -10.09 12.61 -8.08
C GLY A 182 -9.71 13.81 -8.96
N PHE A 183 -10.51 14.87 -8.87
CA PHE A 183 -10.38 16.07 -9.72
C PHE A 183 -9.70 17.26 -9.04
N PHE A 184 -9.27 17.11 -7.78
CA PHE A 184 -8.52 18.16 -7.10
C PHE A 184 -7.11 18.31 -7.68
N LEU A 185 -6.68 19.56 -7.86
CA LEU A 185 -5.40 19.91 -8.48
C LEU A 185 -4.20 19.23 -7.81
N GLY A 186 -4.24 19.08 -6.48
CA GLY A 186 -3.19 18.42 -5.70
C GLY A 186 -2.83 17.03 -6.23
N TYR A 187 -3.82 16.22 -6.63
CA TYR A 187 -3.55 14.88 -7.18
C TYR A 187 -2.73 14.95 -8.46
N TYR A 188 -3.10 15.81 -9.41
CA TYR A 188 -2.38 15.96 -10.67
C TYR A 188 -0.94 16.42 -10.44
N VAL A 189 -0.73 17.39 -9.54
CA VAL A 189 0.61 17.83 -9.15
C VAL A 189 1.41 16.66 -8.57
N THR A 190 0.85 15.90 -7.63
CA THR A 190 1.54 14.76 -7.00
C THR A 190 1.89 13.67 -8.01
N PHE A 191 0.94 13.20 -8.81
CA PHE A 191 1.18 12.07 -9.73
C PHE A 191 2.06 12.46 -10.92
N LEU A 192 1.92 13.67 -11.48
CA LEU A 192 2.81 14.12 -12.56
C LEU A 192 4.24 14.32 -12.04
N THR A 193 4.41 14.83 -10.82
CA THR A 193 5.74 14.90 -10.17
C THR A 193 6.32 13.50 -9.95
N GLY A 194 5.49 12.54 -9.50
CA GLY A 194 5.89 11.14 -9.36
C GLY A 194 6.29 10.49 -10.70
N ALA A 195 5.60 10.84 -11.79
CA ALA A 195 5.96 10.39 -13.14
C ALA A 195 7.34 10.92 -13.55
N LEU A 196 7.63 12.20 -13.29
CA LEU A 196 8.93 12.81 -13.55
C LEU A 196 10.04 12.09 -12.77
N PHE A 197 9.88 11.90 -11.46
CA PHE A 197 10.88 11.18 -10.65
C PHE A 197 11.11 9.75 -11.14
N THR A 198 10.07 9.05 -11.56
CA THR A 198 10.18 7.69 -12.07
C THR A 198 10.87 7.62 -13.44
N ILE A 199 10.72 8.64 -14.28
CA ILE A 199 11.43 8.74 -15.55
C ILE A 199 12.90 9.10 -15.29
N SER A 200 13.18 10.06 -14.41
CA SER A 200 14.54 10.48 -14.06
C SER A 200 15.35 9.39 -13.35
N ALA A 201 14.71 8.50 -12.59
CA ALA A 201 15.39 7.40 -11.92
C ALA A 201 15.72 6.19 -12.84
N ARG A 202 15.42 6.27 -14.15
CA ARG A 202 15.72 5.20 -15.14
C ARG A 202 17.07 5.37 -15.83
N THR A 203 17.71 6.53 -15.69
CA THR A 203 19.10 6.78 -16.11
C THR A 203 20.06 6.39 -15.01
#